data_AF-A0A2X3ERJ9-F1
#
_entry.id   AF-A0A2X3ERJ9-F1
#
_cell.length_a   1.000
_cell.length_b   1.000
_cell.length_c   1.000
_cell.angle_alpha   90.00
_cell.angle_beta   90.00
_cell.angle_gamma   90.00
#
_symmetry.space_group_name_H-M   'P 1'
#
loop_
_entity.id
_entity.type
_entity.pdbx_description
1 polymer ?
#
loop_
_entity_poly.entity_id
_entity_poly.type
_entity_poly.pdbx_seq_one_letter_code
_entity_poly.pdbx_strand_id
1 'polypeptide(L)'
;MKLYNNSLIIKAFYVRIFDPKQTQRTKMNQPIYKIGAIVRPKSPELKDSCVEIFRILADSGIEVWCERESSCMLGLQGGVGFEEILDSADAILSIGGDGTLISAVRKSIGSNLPIFGINMGSLGFLTAIKPNEVASFASLLVSGGYKLDFHRMLEARFVDSSEKFYALNEVFITKNNHCA
;
A
#
# COMPACT_ATOMS: atom_id res chain seq x y z
N MET A 1 6.98 10.92 8.04
CA MET A 1 8.25 10.40 8.61
C MET A 1 8.43 10.82 10.07
N LYS A 2 8.64 9.89 11.02
CA LYS A 2 9.03 10.22 12.41
C LYS A 2 10.34 9.50 12.73
N LEU A 3 11.33 10.27 13.20
CA LEU A 3 12.57 9.71 13.74
C LEU A 3 12.25 9.06 15.10
N TYR A 4 12.66 7.81 15.28
CA TYR A 4 12.73 7.15 16.58
C TYR A 4 14.17 6.67 16.74
N ASN A 5 14.89 7.21 17.73
CA ASN A 5 16.28 6.85 18.05
C ASN A 5 17.27 6.92 16.87
N ASN A 6 17.36 8.06 16.17
CA ASN A 6 18.34 8.31 15.10
C ASN A 6 18.38 7.29 13.94
N SER A 7 17.38 6.42 13.83
CA SER A 7 17.24 5.44 12.75
C SER A 7 16.00 5.76 11.93
N LEU A 8 16.15 5.83 10.61
CA LEU A 8 15.03 6.01 9.69
C LEU A 8 14.18 4.74 9.72
N ILE A 9 12.97 4.83 10.30
CA ILE A 9 12.04 3.71 10.37
C ILE A 9 10.89 3.97 9.40
N ILE A 10 10.79 3.16 8.36
CA ILE A 10 9.63 3.14 7.46
C ILE A 10 8.52 2.33 8.12
N LYS A 11 7.32 2.91 8.13
CA LYS A 11 6.09 2.21 8.52
C LYS A 11 5.45 1.59 7.29
N ALA A 12 5.25 0.29 7.33
CA ALA A 12 4.35 -0.40 6.41
C ALA A 12 2.98 -0.57 7.08
N PHE A 13 1.91 -0.54 6.29
CA PHE A 13 0.59 -0.95 6.71
C PHE A 13 0.48 -2.46 6.55
N TYR A 14 0.20 -3.14 7.66
CA TYR A 14 -0.12 -4.55 7.65
C TYR A 14 -1.54 -4.72 8.20
N VAL A 15 -2.43 -5.31 7.40
CA VAL A 15 -3.80 -5.57 7.83
C VAL A 15 -3.95 -7.03 8.22
N ARG A 16 -4.58 -7.26 9.37
CA ARG A 16 -5.14 -8.56 9.71
C ARG A 16 -6.63 -8.38 9.99
N ILE A 17 -7.44 -9.27 9.41
CA ILE A 17 -8.78 -9.50 9.95
C ILE A 17 -8.58 -10.04 11.37
N PHE A 18 -9.26 -9.44 12.34
CA PHE A 18 -9.09 -9.79 13.75
C PHE A 18 -9.43 -11.26 13.98
N ASP A 19 -8.40 -12.07 14.22
CA ASP A 19 -8.52 -13.43 14.76
C ASP A 19 -8.07 -13.38 16.24
N PRO A 20 -8.98 -13.60 17.21
CA PRO A 20 -8.65 -13.52 18.64
C PRO A 20 -7.59 -14.53 19.10
N LYS A 21 -7.17 -15.48 18.26
CA LYS A 21 -6.19 -16.54 18.59
C LYS A 21 -4.75 -16.25 18.16
N GLN A 22 -4.45 -15.14 17.48
CA GLN A 22 -3.10 -14.85 16.98
C GLN A 22 -2.37 -13.78 17.81
N THR A 23 -1.40 -14.21 18.62
CA THR A 23 -0.47 -13.33 19.34
C THR A 23 0.81 -13.09 18.52
N GLN A 24 1.29 -11.84 18.48
CA GLN A 24 2.43 -11.43 17.65
C GLN A 24 3.78 -11.86 18.25
N ARG A 25 4.63 -12.49 17.42
CA ARG A 25 6.07 -12.67 17.65
C ARG A 25 6.84 -11.70 16.75
N THR A 26 7.73 -10.89 17.33
CA THR A 26 8.67 -10.03 16.60
C THR A 26 9.75 -10.89 15.95
N LYS A 27 9.59 -11.20 14.66
CA LYS A 27 10.63 -11.77 13.80
C LYS A 27 11.26 -10.63 12.98
N MET A 28 12.52 -10.75 12.58
CA MET A 28 13.11 -9.82 11.60
C MET A 28 12.29 -9.84 10.32
N ASN A 29 12.08 -8.66 9.73
CA ASN A 29 11.35 -8.54 8.47
C ASN A 29 12.17 -9.13 7.32
N GLN A 30 11.46 -9.67 6.33
CA GLN A 30 12.11 -10.21 5.14
C GLN A 30 12.54 -9.06 4.22
N PRO A 31 13.67 -9.18 3.50
CA PRO A 31 13.98 -8.31 2.38
C PRO A 31 12.86 -8.28 1.34
N ILE A 32 12.69 -7.14 0.67
CA ILE A 32 11.73 -6.96 -0.44
C ILE A 32 12.53 -6.78 -1.74
N TYR A 33 12.31 -7.67 -2.70
CA TYR A 33 12.96 -7.65 -4.02
C TYR A 33 11.96 -7.49 -5.17
N LYS A 34 10.67 -7.72 -4.93
CA LYS A 34 9.60 -7.48 -5.89
C LYS A 34 8.45 -6.72 -5.25
N ILE A 35 8.04 -5.61 -5.85
CA ILE A 35 6.98 -4.76 -5.33
C ILE A 35 5.92 -4.44 -6.39
N GLY A 36 4.65 -4.63 -6.03
CA GLY A 36 3.52 -4.24 -6.87
C GLY A 36 3.14 -2.79 -6.65
N ALA A 37 3.21 -1.94 -7.68
CA ALA A 37 2.88 -0.53 -7.60
C ALA A 37 1.45 -0.25 -8.07
N ILE A 38 0.69 0.49 -7.25
CA ILE A 38 -0.65 1.03 -7.57
C ILE A 38 -0.59 2.55 -7.47
N VAL A 39 -1.14 3.24 -8.46
CA VAL A 39 -1.07 4.70 -8.53
C VAL A 39 -2.45 5.32 -8.34
N ARG A 40 -2.50 6.54 -7.79
CA ARG A 40 -3.71 7.35 -7.66
C ARG A 40 -4.49 7.36 -9.00
N PRO A 41 -5.76 6.92 -9.03
CA PRO A 41 -6.54 6.90 -10.27
C PRO A 41 -6.73 8.29 -10.86
N LYS A 42 -6.88 8.37 -12.20
CA LYS A 42 -7.13 9.61 -12.94
C LYS A 42 -6.05 10.69 -12.68
N SER A 43 -4.80 10.27 -12.54
CA SER A 43 -3.67 11.17 -12.27
C SER A 43 -2.51 10.98 -13.26
N PRO A 44 -2.75 11.17 -14.57
CA PRO A 44 -1.71 11.00 -15.60
C PRO A 44 -0.54 11.96 -15.40
N GLU A 45 -0.74 13.09 -14.71
CA GLU A 45 0.30 14.05 -14.36
C GLU A 45 1.41 13.46 -13.46
N LEU A 46 1.17 12.31 -12.82
CA LEU A 46 2.15 11.65 -11.95
C LEU A 46 3.16 10.79 -12.72
N LYS A 47 3.05 10.69 -14.06
CA LYS A 47 3.87 9.81 -14.88
C LYS A 47 5.36 9.95 -14.63
N ASP A 48 5.90 11.16 -14.76
CA ASP A 48 7.34 11.38 -14.69
C ASP A 48 7.89 11.03 -13.31
N SER A 49 7.16 11.41 -12.26
CA SER A 49 7.51 11.04 -10.89
C SER A 49 7.42 9.54 -10.64
N CYS A 50 6.42 8.84 -11.18
CA CYS A 50 6.32 7.39 -11.04
C CYS A 50 7.46 6.68 -11.75
N VAL A 51 7.83 7.13 -12.96
CA VAL A 51 8.98 6.60 -13.70
C VAL A 51 10.27 6.80 -12.92
N GLU A 52 10.47 7.97 -12.30
CA GLU A 52 11.63 8.23 -11.44
C GLU A 52 11.65 7.31 -10.21
N ILE A 53 10.51 7.13 -9.53
CA ILE A 53 10.37 6.22 -8.39
C ILE A 53 10.70 4.78 -8.81
N PHE A 54 10.14 4.31 -9.92
CA PHE A 54 10.38 2.95 -10.43
C PHE A 54 11.84 2.74 -10.78
N ARG A 55 12.48 3.75 -11.39
CA ARG A 55 13.91 3.71 -11.69
C ARG A 55 14.76 3.60 -10.42
N ILE A 56 14.50 4.42 -9.39
CA ILE A 56 15.26 4.37 -8.13
C ILE A 56 15.13 3.00 -7.45
N LEU A 57 13.93 2.42 -7.46
CA LEU A 57 13.68 1.07 -6.91
C LEU A 57 14.42 0.00 -7.72
N ALA A 58 14.34 0.06 -9.05
CA ALA A 58 15.04 -0.87 -9.94
C ALA A 58 16.57 -0.78 -9.81
N ASP A 59 17.11 0.43 -9.74
CA ASP A 59 18.55 0.70 -9.52
C ASP A 59 19.04 0.14 -8.16
N SER A 60 18.11 -0.05 -7.20
CA SER A 60 18.37 -0.66 -5.90
C SER A 60 18.19 -2.19 -5.89
N GLY A 61 17.88 -2.81 -7.04
CA GLY A 61 17.65 -4.25 -7.16
C GLY A 61 16.23 -4.71 -6.80
N ILE A 62 15.25 -3.79 -6.81
CA ILE A 62 13.84 -4.10 -6.58
C ILE A 62 13.11 -4.12 -7.92
N GLU A 63 12.58 -5.27 -8.30
CA GLU A 63 11.67 -5.42 -9.45
C GLU A 63 10.33 -4.73 -9.15
N VAL A 64 9.90 -3.84 -10.04
CA VAL A 64 8.64 -3.10 -9.88
C VAL A 64 7.60 -3.59 -10.87
N TRP A 65 6.50 -4.14 -10.34
CA TRP A 65 5.34 -4.52 -11.13
C TRP A 65 4.28 -3.44 -11.04
N CYS A 66 4.13 -2.62 -12.08
CA CYS A 66 3.06 -1.64 -12.12
C CYS A 66 1.73 -2.33 -12.44
N GLU A 67 0.73 -2.14 -11.60
CA GLU A 67 -0.63 -2.66 -11.79
C GLU A 67 -1.22 -2.18 -13.13
N ARG A 68 -2.03 -3.01 -13.78
CA ARG A 68 -2.49 -2.78 -15.16
C ARG A 68 -3.28 -1.49 -15.34
N GLU A 69 -4.25 -1.19 -14.48
CA GLU A 69 -5.01 0.07 -14.53
C GLU A 69 -4.06 1.27 -14.34
N SER A 70 -3.12 1.16 -13.41
CA SER A 70 -2.10 2.18 -13.12
C SER A 70 -1.16 2.41 -14.31
N SER A 71 -0.67 1.33 -14.93
CA SER A 71 0.19 1.35 -16.12
C SER A 71 -0.54 2.03 -17.29
N CYS A 72 -1.78 1.62 -17.55
CA CYS A 72 -2.61 2.19 -18.59
C CYS A 72 -2.88 3.69 -18.35
N MET A 73 -3.20 4.06 -17.11
CA MET A 73 -3.48 5.44 -16.72
C MET A 73 -2.26 6.36 -16.90
N LEU A 74 -1.06 5.86 -16.64
CA LEU A 74 0.19 6.58 -16.86
C LEU A 74 0.67 6.55 -18.33
N GLY A 75 0.01 5.80 -19.21
CA GLY A 75 0.46 5.55 -20.57
C GLY A 75 1.83 4.88 -20.61
N LEU A 76 2.06 3.93 -19.70
CA LEU A 76 3.22 3.03 -19.69
C LEU A 76 2.85 1.74 -20.44
N GLN A 77 3.84 1.12 -21.07
CA GLN A 77 3.64 -0.16 -21.73
C GLN A 77 3.69 -1.31 -20.71
N GLY A 78 2.90 -2.34 -20.95
CA GLY A 78 2.81 -3.51 -20.08
C GLY A 78 1.83 -3.33 -18.91
N GLY A 79 2.17 -3.94 -17.78
CA GLY A 79 1.37 -3.91 -16.56
C GLY A 79 0.85 -5.28 -16.14
N VAL A 80 0.80 -5.49 -14.83
CA VAL A 80 0.52 -6.79 -14.20
C VAL A 80 -0.89 -6.80 -13.60
N GLY A 81 -1.57 -7.95 -13.64
CA GLY A 81 -2.87 -8.08 -12.98
C GLY A 81 -2.74 -7.91 -11.48
N PHE A 82 -3.74 -7.32 -10.83
CA PHE A 82 -3.65 -7.11 -9.39
C PHE A 82 -3.57 -8.42 -8.59
N GLU A 83 -4.31 -9.45 -9.01
CA GLU A 83 -4.22 -10.80 -8.40
C GLU A 83 -2.81 -11.40 -8.54
N GLU A 84 -2.17 -11.22 -9.69
CA GLU A 84 -0.80 -11.71 -9.92
C GLU A 84 0.22 -10.97 -9.02
N ILE A 85 0.01 -9.68 -8.76
CA ILE A 85 0.76 -8.94 -7.74
C ILE A 85 0.55 -9.56 -6.35
N LEU A 86 -0.68 -9.88 -5.97
CA LEU A 86 -0.98 -10.48 -4.66
C LEU A 86 -0.31 -11.84 -4.48
N ASP A 87 -0.22 -12.63 -5.55
CA ASP A 87 0.33 -13.99 -5.51
C ASP A 87 1.87 -14.03 -5.47
N SER A 88 2.55 -13.06 -6.10
CA SER A 88 3.97 -13.18 -6.41
C SER A 88 4.86 -12.02 -5.95
N ALA A 89 4.30 -10.87 -5.54
CA ALA A 89 5.08 -9.77 -5.01
C ALA A 89 5.41 -9.96 -3.52
N ASP A 90 6.49 -9.34 -3.05
CA ASP A 90 6.85 -9.35 -1.63
C ASP A 90 6.12 -8.24 -0.84
N ALA A 91 5.66 -7.20 -1.55
CA ALA A 91 5.00 -6.03 -0.99
C ALA A 91 4.16 -5.28 -2.03
N ILE A 92 3.34 -4.33 -1.56
CA ILE A 92 2.59 -3.39 -2.38
C ILE A 92 3.07 -1.95 -2.10
N LEU A 93 3.17 -1.14 -3.15
CA LEU A 93 3.50 0.27 -3.10
C LEU A 93 2.32 1.10 -3.63
N SER A 94 1.67 1.84 -2.74
CA SER A 94 0.68 2.84 -3.10
C SER A 94 1.36 4.18 -3.37
N ILE A 95 1.22 4.72 -4.56
CA ILE A 95 1.74 6.04 -4.96
C ILE A 95 0.57 7.01 -5.13
N GLY A 96 0.40 7.94 -4.19
CA GLY A 96 -0.78 8.80 -4.15
C GLY A 96 -0.99 9.45 -2.79
N GLY A 97 -2.23 9.44 -2.30
CA GLY A 97 -2.56 9.90 -0.93
C GLY A 97 -3.13 8.77 -0.08
N ASP A 98 -3.68 9.12 1.09
CA ASP A 98 -4.30 8.15 2.01
C ASP A 98 -5.43 7.35 1.34
N GLY A 99 -6.24 7.99 0.48
CA GLY A 99 -7.29 7.29 -0.27
C GLY A 99 -6.75 6.22 -1.22
N THR A 100 -5.58 6.43 -1.83
CA THR A 100 -4.91 5.43 -2.68
C THR A 100 -4.45 4.25 -1.83
N LEU A 101 -3.85 4.53 -0.67
CA LEU A 101 -3.39 3.51 0.26
C LEU A 101 -4.54 2.68 0.84
N ILE A 102 -5.64 3.33 1.27
CA ILE A 102 -6.84 2.65 1.77
C ILE A 102 -7.46 1.78 0.67
N SER A 103 -7.46 2.25 -0.58
CA SER A 103 -7.91 1.47 -1.72
C SER A 103 -7.06 0.21 -1.91
N ALA A 104 -5.72 0.36 -1.89
CA ALA A 104 -4.79 -0.76 -1.97
C ALA A 104 -5.01 -1.78 -0.84
N VAL A 105 -5.15 -1.29 0.39
CA VAL A 105 -5.46 -2.11 1.57
C VAL A 105 -6.73 -2.94 1.36
N ARG A 106 -7.83 -2.32 0.91
CA ARG A 106 -9.10 -3.04 0.68
C ARG A 106 -9.01 -4.09 -0.42
N LYS A 107 -8.32 -3.79 -1.51
CA LYS A 107 -8.12 -4.75 -2.61
C LYS A 107 -7.23 -5.92 -2.17
N SER A 108 -6.35 -5.72 -1.19
CA SER A 108 -5.37 -6.70 -0.71
C SER A 108 -5.87 -7.52 0.48
N ILE A 109 -7.14 -7.44 0.84
CA ILE A 109 -7.67 -8.16 2.00
C ILE A 109 -7.52 -9.66 1.78
N GLY A 110 -6.95 -10.34 2.78
CA GLY A 110 -6.62 -11.76 2.68
C GLY A 110 -5.21 -12.03 2.17
N SER A 111 -4.55 -11.04 1.57
CA SER A 111 -3.10 -11.11 1.34
C SER A 111 -2.34 -10.86 2.65
N ASN A 112 -1.13 -11.40 2.73
CA ASN A 112 -0.21 -11.16 3.84
C ASN A 112 0.88 -10.13 3.47
N LEU A 113 0.63 -9.33 2.43
CA LEU A 113 1.63 -8.41 1.90
C LEU A 113 1.67 -7.10 2.70
N PRO A 114 2.87 -6.62 3.08
CA PRO A 114 3.02 -5.27 3.61
C PRO A 114 2.74 -4.24 2.52
N ILE A 115 2.08 -3.15 2.92
CA ILE A 115 1.70 -2.06 2.01
C ILE A 115 2.43 -0.78 2.42
N PHE A 116 3.16 -0.19 1.49
CA PHE A 116 3.90 1.07 1.66
C PHE A 116 3.20 2.20 0.91
N GLY A 117 3.31 3.42 1.42
CA GLY A 117 2.64 4.59 0.84
C GLY A 117 3.62 5.73 0.54
N ILE A 118 3.81 6.05 -0.74
CA ILE A 118 4.48 7.28 -1.19
C ILE A 118 3.44 8.36 -1.40
N ASN A 119 3.66 9.50 -0.76
CA ASN A 119 2.77 10.63 -0.83
C ASN A 119 3.09 11.56 -2.01
N MET A 120 2.15 11.72 -2.94
CA MET A 120 2.25 12.58 -4.13
C MET A 120 1.39 13.86 -4.01
N GLY A 121 1.26 14.41 -2.80
CA GLY A 121 0.44 15.60 -2.52
C GLY A 121 0.74 16.24 -1.16
N SER A 122 -0.28 16.79 -0.49
CA SER A 122 -0.17 17.29 0.89
C SER A 122 0.10 16.14 1.86
N LEU A 123 0.78 16.41 2.98
CA LEU A 123 1.17 15.38 3.96
C LEU A 123 -0.06 14.59 4.46
N GLY A 124 -0.16 13.31 4.07
CA GLY A 124 -1.19 12.38 4.53
C GLY A 124 -0.91 11.88 5.94
N PHE A 125 -1.95 11.35 6.60
CA PHE A 125 -1.82 10.75 7.92
C PHE A 125 -1.22 9.36 7.84
N LEU A 126 -1.55 8.61 6.77
CA LEU A 126 -1.14 7.22 6.57
C LEU A 126 0.08 7.13 5.64
N THR A 127 0.13 7.90 4.55
CA THR A 127 1.28 7.89 3.63
C THR A 127 2.47 8.66 4.20
N ALA A 128 3.55 7.94 4.52
CA ALA A 128 4.66 8.48 5.30
C ALA A 128 5.91 8.84 4.49
N ILE A 129 6.05 8.32 3.27
CA ILE A 129 7.26 8.42 2.43
C ILE A 129 7.06 9.53 1.40
N LYS A 130 8.03 10.44 1.28
CA LYS A 130 8.06 11.48 0.23
C LYS A 130 8.84 11.00 -1.00
N PRO A 131 8.61 11.59 -2.19
CA PRO A 131 9.34 11.22 -3.40
C PRO A 131 10.87 11.32 -3.26
N ASN A 132 11.36 12.34 -2.56
CA ASN A 132 12.79 12.53 -2.32
C ASN A 132 13.39 11.57 -1.28
N GLU A 133 12.58 10.75 -0.61
CA GLU A 133 13.01 9.75 0.38
C GLU A 133 13.09 8.33 -0.23
N VAL A 134 12.77 8.17 -1.51
CA VAL A 134 12.62 6.87 -2.18
C VAL A 134 13.92 6.08 -2.25
N ALA A 135 15.08 6.74 -2.41
CA ALA A 135 16.37 6.06 -2.41
C ALA A 135 16.70 5.43 -1.05
N SER A 136 16.49 6.18 0.04
CA SER A 136 16.63 5.67 1.40
C SER A 136 15.60 4.58 1.71
N PHE A 137 14.38 4.74 1.18
CA PHE A 137 13.32 3.75 1.27
C PHE A 137 13.72 2.42 0.63
N ALA A 138 14.24 2.45 -0.60
CA ALA A 138 14.69 1.27 -1.31
C ALA A 138 15.80 0.52 -0.56
N SER A 139 16.77 1.25 0.00
CA SER A 139 17.86 0.66 0.80
C SER A 139 17.35 -0.07 2.05
N LEU A 140 16.31 0.46 2.69
CA LEU A 140 15.68 -0.16 3.86
C LEU A 140 14.80 -1.35 3.48
N LEU A 141 14.17 -1.35 2.31
CA LEU A 141 13.44 -2.51 1.80
C LEU A 141 14.36 -3.71 1.56
N VAL A 142 15.47 -3.49 0.86
CA VAL A 142 16.46 -4.54 0.52
C VAL A 142 17.14 -5.12 1.76
N SER A 143 17.35 -4.31 2.79
CA SER A 143 17.96 -4.76 4.06
C SER A 143 16.95 -5.34 5.06
N GLY A 144 15.65 -5.29 4.79
CA GLY A 144 14.60 -5.62 5.76
C GLY A 144 14.50 -4.62 6.93
N GLY A 145 15.10 -3.44 6.81
CA GLY A 145 15.21 -2.39 7.82
C GLY A 145 13.93 -1.56 8.05
N TYR A 146 12.75 -2.10 7.77
CA TYR A 146 11.46 -1.43 7.97
C TYR A 146 10.75 -1.97 9.22
N LYS A 147 9.65 -1.33 9.63
CA LYS A 147 8.74 -1.85 10.67
C LYS A 147 7.32 -1.97 10.12
N LEU A 148 6.68 -3.08 10.48
CA LEU A 148 5.26 -3.28 10.20
C LEU A 148 4.42 -2.60 11.27
N ASP A 149 3.48 -1.78 10.84
CA ASP A 149 2.45 -1.17 11.68
C ASP A 149 1.11 -1.87 11.41
N PHE A 150 0.63 -2.59 12.41
CA PHE A 150 -0.54 -3.45 12.28
C PHE A 150 -1.82 -2.64 12.49
N HIS A 151 -2.60 -2.50 11.43
CA HIS A 151 -3.86 -1.80 11.48
C HIS A 151 -5.00 -2.81 11.59
N ARG A 152 -5.84 -2.63 12.60
CA ARG A 152 -7.09 -3.37 12.70
C ARG A 152 -8.09 -2.80 11.70
N MET A 153 -8.85 -3.66 11.07
CA MET A 153 -9.99 -3.27 10.23
C MET A 153 -11.30 -3.66 10.89
N LEU A 154 -12.33 -2.88 10.61
CA LEU A 154 -13.71 -3.21 10.90
C LEU A 154 -14.21 -4.16 9.81
N GLU A 155 -14.82 -5.28 10.21
CA GLU A 155 -15.64 -6.11 9.33
C GLU A 155 -17.12 -5.77 9.62
N ALA A 156 -17.88 -5.43 8.59
CA ALA A 156 -19.32 -5.21 8.65
C ALA A 156 -20.04 -6.19 7.72
N ARG A 157 -21.21 -6.66 8.15
CA ARG A 157 -22.10 -7.52 7.37
C ARG A 157 -23.54 -7.20 7.70
N PHE A 158 -24.43 -7.41 6.75
CA PHE A 158 -25.85 -7.50 7.08
C PHE A 158 -26.14 -8.86 7.73
N VAL A 159 -27.04 -8.90 8.71
CA VAL A 159 -27.33 -10.12 9.50
C VAL A 159 -27.66 -11.31 8.60
N ASP A 160 -28.37 -11.07 7.51
CA ASP A 160 -28.85 -12.09 6.57
C ASP A 160 -28.08 -12.09 5.23
N SER A 161 -26.89 -11.49 5.17
CA SER A 161 -26.03 -11.51 3.98
C SER A 161 -24.70 -12.20 4.26
N SER A 162 -24.23 -12.97 3.29
CA SER A 162 -22.86 -13.50 3.29
C SER A 162 -21.81 -12.45 2.88
N GLU A 163 -22.26 -11.29 2.38
CA GLU A 163 -21.38 -10.22 1.93
C GLU A 163 -20.71 -9.54 3.13
N LYS A 164 -19.40 -9.34 3.01
CA LYS A 164 -18.57 -8.70 4.01
C LYS A 164 -18.00 -7.40 3.46
N PHE A 165 -18.07 -6.36 4.27
CA PHE A 165 -17.45 -5.06 4.03
C PHE A 165 -16.32 -4.87 5.00
N TYR A 166 -15.23 -4.25 4.55
CA TYR A 166 -14.10 -3.96 5.40
C TYR A 166 -13.75 -2.47 5.35
N ALA A 167 -13.51 -1.89 6.51
CA ALA A 167 -13.14 -0.49 6.65
C ALA A 167 -11.91 -0.34 7.56
N LEU A 168 -10.99 0.54 7.15
CA LEU A 168 -9.81 0.87 7.96
C LEU A 168 -10.17 1.87 9.08
N ASN A 169 -11.02 2.84 8.77
CA ASN A 169 -11.33 3.95 9.65
C ASN A 169 -12.74 3.80 10.26
N GLU A 170 -13.79 3.95 9.45
CA GLU A 170 -15.17 3.92 9.92
C GLU A 170 -16.13 3.18 8.97
N VAL A 171 -17.24 2.71 9.53
CA VAL A 171 -18.43 2.28 8.79
C VAL A 171 -19.52 3.31 9.04
N PHE A 172 -20.01 3.95 7.98
CA PHE A 172 -21.03 4.99 8.06
C PHE A 172 -22.35 4.49 7.49
N ILE A 173 -23.43 4.58 8.28
CA ILE A 173 -24.79 4.19 7.89
C ILE A 173 -25.64 5.46 7.85
N THR A 174 -26.26 5.71 6.70
CA THR A 174 -27.13 6.89 6.51
C THR A 174 -28.42 6.51 5.80
N LYS A 175 -29.47 7.30 6.03
CA LYS A 175 -30.72 7.20 5.29
C LYS A 175 -30.50 7.79 3.91
N ASN A 176 -30.78 7.02 2.86
CA ASN A 176 -30.68 7.50 1.50
C ASN A 176 -31.81 8.51 1.22
N ASN A 177 -31.53 9.81 1.30
CA ASN A 177 -32.52 10.87 1.10
C ASN A 177 -32.49 11.46 -0.32
N HIS A 178 -31.89 10.78 -1.32
CA HIS A 178 -31.81 11.28 -2.68
C HIS A 178 -32.23 10.23 -3.72
N CYS A 179 -33.49 10.31 -4.15
CA CYS A 179 -33.83 10.19 -5.57
C CYS A 179 -33.84 11.62 -6.14
N ALA A 180 -32.99 11.89 -7.12
CA ALA A 180 -33.14 12.96 -8.09
C ALA A 180 -32.52 12.49 -9.40
#